data_AF-A0AAP4DKG5-F1
#
_entry.id   AF-A0AAP4DKG5-F1
#
_cell.length_a   1.000
_cell.length_b   1.000
_cell.length_c   1.000
_cell.angle_alpha   90.00
_cell.angle_beta   90.00
_cell.angle_gamma   90.00
#
_symmetry.space_group_name_H-M   'P 1'
#
loop_
_entity.id
_entity.type
_entity.pdbx_description
1 polymer ?
#
loop_
_entity_poly.entity_id
_entity_poly.type
_entity_poly.pdbx_seq_one_letter_code
_entity_poly.pdbx_strand_id
1 'polypeptide(L)' 'MNSVSVANLVEAINLTVYSGEEYLEEKQITTSDIYRPGLELTGYFEYYPEERIQLFGMTEVSYAHQLTKKD' A
#
# COMPACT_ATOMS: atom_id res chain seq x y z
N MET A 1 23.00 -2.60 1.03
CA MET A 1 21.61 -2.13 1.15
C MET A 1 20.83 -3.26 1.78
N ASN A 2 20.15 -3.01 2.90
CA ASN A 2 19.31 -4.03 3.54
C ASN A 2 17.90 -3.87 2.97
N SER A 3 17.39 -4.87 2.28
CA SER A 3 15.99 -4.96 1.85
C SER A 3 15.37 -6.23 2.41
N VAL A 4 14.05 -6.26 2.48
CA VAL A 4 13.28 -7.47 2.82
C VAL A 4 12.26 -7.71 1.70
N SER A 5 11.96 -8.97 1.40
CA SER A 5 10.90 -9.27 0.45
C SER A 5 9.53 -8.98 1.08
N VAL A 6 8.52 -8.74 0.24
CA VAL A 6 7.14 -8.66 0.72
C VAL A 6 6.70 -9.99 1.34
N ALA A 7 7.19 -11.13 0.83
CA ALA A 7 6.98 -12.44 1.44
C ALA A 7 7.41 -12.48 2.92
N ASN A 8 8.58 -11.94 3.25
CA ASN A 8 9.05 -11.90 4.65
C ASN A 8 8.15 -11.04 5.54
N LEU A 9 7.63 -9.93 5.03
CA LEU A 9 6.68 -9.10 5.77
C LEU A 9 5.37 -9.85 6.03
N VAL A 10 4.82 -10.51 5.00
CA VAL A 10 3.57 -11.28 5.11
C VAL A 10 3.68 -12.35 6.18
N GLU A 11 4.79 -13.11 6.21
CA GLU A 11 5.05 -14.14 7.21
C GLU A 11 5.24 -13.54 8.62
N ALA A 12 6.08 -12.49 8.73
CA ALA A 12 6.45 -11.92 10.03
C ALA A 12 5.27 -11.37 10.84
N ILE A 13 4.23 -10.87 10.17
CA ILE A 13 3.05 -10.29 10.81
C ILE A 13 1.72 -10.97 10.42
N ASN A 14 1.79 -12.18 9.84
CA ASN A 14 0.64 -13.02 9.47
C ASN A 14 -0.43 -12.28 8.64
N LEU A 15 -0.01 -11.65 7.53
CA LEU A 15 -0.97 -11.00 6.62
C LEU A 15 -1.71 -12.03 5.75
N THR A 16 -2.96 -11.70 5.42
CA THR A 16 -3.71 -12.41 4.37
C THR A 16 -3.46 -11.73 3.02
N VAL A 17 -2.98 -12.51 2.05
CA VAL A 17 -2.79 -12.04 0.68
C VAL A 17 -4.09 -12.23 -0.09
N TYR A 18 -4.67 -11.13 -0.58
CA TYR A 18 -5.90 -11.16 -1.39
C TYR A 18 -5.62 -11.16 -2.89
N SER A 19 -4.46 -10.64 -3.31
CA SER A 19 -4.03 -10.53 -4.71
C SER A 19 -2.53 -10.27 -4.78
N GLY A 20 -1.89 -10.62 -5.91
CA GLY A 20 -0.48 -10.32 -6.18
C GLY A 20 0.50 -11.31 -5.56
N GLU A 21 0.11 -12.57 -5.38
CA GLU A 21 0.96 -13.65 -4.86
C GLU A 21 2.24 -13.82 -5.68
N GLU A 22 2.16 -13.61 -7.00
CA GLU A 22 3.27 -13.68 -7.93
C GLU A 22 4.38 -12.66 -7.65
N TYR A 23 4.08 -11.58 -6.92
CA TYR A 23 5.04 -10.51 -6.63
C TYR A 23 5.75 -10.67 -5.28
N LEU A 24 5.30 -11.58 -4.40
CA LEU A 24 5.76 -11.60 -3.00
C LEU A 24 7.27 -11.79 -2.85
N GLU A 25 7.85 -12.65 -3.69
CA GLU A 25 9.28 -12.96 -3.67
C GLU A 25 10.11 -11.86 -4.38
N GLU A 26 9.60 -11.32 -5.48
CA GLU A 26 10.34 -10.37 -6.33
C GLU A 26 10.30 -8.93 -5.78
N LYS A 27 9.16 -8.49 -5.20
CA LYS A 27 9.03 -7.13 -4.66
C LYS A 27 9.85 -6.97 -3.39
N GLN A 28 10.77 -6.02 -3.44
CA GLN A 28 11.64 -5.65 -2.33
C GLN A 28 11.13 -4.40 -1.63
N ILE A 29 11.12 -4.44 -0.30
CA ILE A 29 10.90 -3.30 0.58
C ILE A 29 12.27 -2.71 0.93
N THR A 30 12.52 -1.50 0.45
CA THR A 30 13.82 -0.80 0.57
C THR A 30 13.81 0.33 1.59
N THR A 31 12.63 0.68 2.12
CA THR A 31 12.43 1.69 3.16
C THR A 31 11.45 1.17 4.21
N SER A 32 11.63 1.56 5.47
CA SER A 32 10.69 1.29 6.55
C SER A 32 9.52 2.27 6.59
N ASP A 33 9.56 3.33 5.78
CA ASP A 33 8.52 4.35 5.76
C ASP A 33 7.23 3.81 5.13
N ILE A 34 6.11 4.09 5.79
CA ILE A 34 4.76 3.82 5.27
C ILE A 34 4.16 5.10 4.70
N TYR A 35 3.25 4.95 3.73
CA TYR A 35 2.51 6.05 3.15
C TYR A 35 1.00 5.82 3.26
N ARG A 36 0.25 6.89 3.55
CA ARG A 36 -1.21 6.87 3.60
C ARG A 36 -1.73 7.77 2.49
N PRO A 37 -2.28 7.20 1.40
CA PRO A 37 -2.63 7.96 0.21
C PRO A 37 -3.93 8.73 0.41
N GLY A 38 -3.84 9.93 0.98
CA GLY A 38 -4.98 10.81 1.20
C GLY A 38 -5.23 11.74 0.03
N LEU A 39 -4.19 12.47 -0.42
CA LEU A 39 -4.28 13.42 -1.53
C LEU A 39 -4.47 12.71 -2.87
N GLU A 40 -3.90 11.52 -3.02
CA GLU A 40 -4.00 10.70 -4.23
C GLU A 40 -5.45 10.28 -4.50
N LEU A 41 -6.23 10.06 -3.45
CA LEU A 41 -7.66 9.78 -3.60
C LEU A 41 -8.42 10.99 -4.18
N THR A 42 -7.87 12.20 -4.06
CA THR A 42 -8.44 13.42 -4.67
C THR A 42 -7.92 13.70 -6.08
N GLY A 43 -6.98 12.89 -6.58
CA GLY A 43 -6.36 13.04 -7.91
C GLY A 43 -5.02 13.77 -7.92
N TYR A 44 -4.44 14.10 -6.76
CA TYR A 44 -3.15 14.79 -6.66
C TYR A 44 -2.00 13.81 -6.37
N PHE A 45 -1.03 13.70 -7.28
CA PHE A 45 0.05 12.69 -7.25
C PHE A 45 1.48 13.26 -7.31
N GLU A 46 1.67 14.58 -7.25
CA GLU A 46 2.97 15.23 -7.50
C GLU A 46 4.11 14.75 -6.57
N TYR A 47 3.77 14.31 -5.37
CA TYR A 47 4.72 13.83 -4.37
C TYR A 47 4.42 12.39 -3.90
N TYR A 48 3.78 11.58 -4.76
CA TYR A 48 3.42 10.20 -4.43
C TYR A 48 4.66 9.30 -4.27
N PRO A 49 4.91 8.72 -3.08
CA PRO A 49 6.08 7.88 -2.85
C PRO A 49 5.75 6.40 -3.13
N GLU A 50 5.90 6.00 -4.40
CA GLU A 50 5.57 4.65 -4.88
C GLU A 50 6.44 3.52 -4.28
N GLU A 51 7.61 3.88 -3.73
CA GLU A 51 8.54 2.96 -3.10
C GLU A 51 8.12 2.53 -1.69
N ARG A 52 7.18 3.25 -1.07
CA ARG A 52 6.72 3.01 0.30
C ARG A 52 5.58 2.01 0.35
N ILE A 53 5.45 1.31 1.47
CA ILE A 53 4.28 0.48 1.75
C ILE A 53 3.06 1.39 1.89
N GLN A 54 2.05 1.13 1.07
CA GLN A 54 0.80 1.90 1.03
C GLN A 54 -0.19 1.33 2.05
N LEU A 55 -0.64 2.17 2.99
CA LEU A 55 -1.56 1.80 4.06
C LEU A 55 -2.91 2.48 3.86
N PHE A 56 -3.94 1.66 3.67
CA PHE A 56 -5.33 2.12 3.60
C PHE A 56 -6.03 1.85 4.93
N GLY A 57 -6.25 2.91 5.71
CA GLY A 57 -7.02 2.86 6.94
C GLY A 57 -8.49 3.20 6.73
N MET A 58 -9.20 3.42 7.84
CA MET A 58 -10.64 3.77 7.80
C MET A 58 -10.91 5.04 7.01
N THR A 59 -10.05 6.06 7.11
CA THR A 59 -10.21 7.33 6.41
C THR A 59 -10.16 7.12 4.91
N GLU A 60 -9.09 6.49 4.41
CA GLU A 60 -8.84 6.25 2.98
C GLU A 60 -9.95 5.36 2.39
N VAL A 61 -10.30 4.28 3.10
CA VAL A 61 -11.38 3.37 2.69
C VAL A 61 -12.73 4.07 2.67
N SER A 62 -13.08 4.83 3.72
CA SER A 62 -14.38 5.53 3.79
C SER A 62 -14.54 6.57 2.68
N TYR A 63 -13.47 7.28 2.34
CA TYR A 63 -13.46 8.26 1.26
C TYR A 63 -13.62 7.58 -0.11
N ALA A 64 -12.89 6.49 -0.37
CA ALA A 64 -13.04 5.72 -1.61
C ALA A 64 -14.47 5.17 -1.81
N HIS A 65 -15.14 4.75 -0.73
CA HIS A 65 -16.55 4.35 -0.77
C HIS A 65 -17.51 5.51 -1.06
N GLN A 66 -17.17 6.75 -0.69
CA GLN A 66 -17.98 7.93 -1.03
C GLN A 66 -17.81 8.32 -2.49
N LEU A 67 -16.61 8.16 -3.05
CA LEU A 67 -16.35 8.42 -4.47
C LEU A 67 -17.13 7.47 -5.39
N THR A 68 -17.18 6.18 -5.04
CA THR A 68 -17.92 5.16 -5.80
C THR A 68 -19.44 5.29 -5.70
N LYS A 69 -19.95 6.02 -4.70
CA LYS A 69 -21.38 6.34 -4.55
C LYS A 69 -21.87 7.54 -5.35
N LYS A 70 -20.97 8.31 -5.97
CA LYS A 70 -21.35 9.37 -6.90
C LYS A 70 -21.74 8.74 -8.25
N ASP A 71 -22.99 8.29 -8.31
CA ASP A 71 -23.80 8.32 -9.53
C ASP A 71 -24.36 9.73 -9.74
#